data_AF-A3XR26-F1
#
_entry.id   AF-A3XR26-F1
#
_cell.length_a   1.000
_cell.length_b   1.000
_cell.length_c   1.000
_cell.angle_alpha   90.00
_cell.angle_beta   90.00
_cell.angle_gamma   90.00
#
_symmetry.space_group_name_H-M   'P 1'
#
loop_
_entity.id
_entity.type
_entity.pdbx_description
1 polymer ?
#
loop_
_entity_poly.entity_id
_entity_poly.type
_entity_poly.pdbx_seq_one_letter_code
_entity_poly.pdbx_strand_id
1 'polypeptide(L)'
;MLTLPTAAQETNTKVRLTQEENETWLQDYQQVEDSEEKLNMVKTKILYDAQFVGPRPGISLTGLNEAQRQALKEQESKKPRITADCKILFVLQTTQSHFLDLEKSPQYKPFVEHLETFSISDTILTGASASAIYGTRARCGVVLLKTEDPDALNYLKTINNQK
;
A
#
# COMPACT_ATOMS: atom_id res chain seq x y z
N MET A 1 -20.59 10.85 -43.75
CA MET A 1 -20.39 11.19 -42.33
C MET A 1 -19.75 9.99 -41.67
N LEU A 2 -18.46 10.10 -41.31
CA LEU A 2 -17.73 9.06 -40.59
C LEU A 2 -17.94 9.29 -39.10
N THR A 3 -18.75 8.46 -38.46
CA THR A 3 -18.87 8.42 -37.00
C THR A 3 -17.68 7.65 -36.44
N LEU A 4 -16.79 8.36 -35.76
CA LEU A 4 -15.76 7.78 -34.89
C LEU A 4 -16.44 7.04 -33.74
N PRO A 5 -16.03 5.81 -33.41
CA PRO A 5 -16.48 5.18 -32.18
C PRO A 5 -15.86 5.92 -31.00
N THR A 6 -16.72 6.40 -30.11
CA THR A 6 -16.36 6.95 -28.81
C THR A 6 -15.67 5.84 -28.03
N ALA A 7 -14.37 6.00 -27.75
CA ALA A 7 -13.69 5.15 -26.79
C ALA A 7 -14.33 5.41 -25.41
N ALA A 8 -15.24 4.55 -25.01
CA ALA A 8 -15.68 4.48 -23.63
C ALA A 8 -14.45 4.07 -22.82
N GLN A 9 -13.82 5.04 -22.16
CA GLN A 9 -12.93 4.74 -21.05
C GLN A 9 -13.78 3.99 -20.03
N GLU A 10 -13.67 2.66 -20.01
CA GLU A 10 -14.10 1.86 -18.87
C GLU A 10 -13.32 2.37 -17.66
N THR A 11 -13.88 3.35 -16.97
CA THR A 11 -13.55 3.61 -15.58
C THR A 11 -14.14 2.44 -14.81
N ASN A 12 -13.48 1.29 -14.90
CA ASN A 12 -13.78 0.10 -14.12
C ASN A 12 -13.51 0.48 -12.65
N THR A 13 -14.49 1.12 -12.03
CA THR A 13 -14.44 1.65 -10.67
C THR A 13 -14.59 0.45 -9.75
N LYS A 14 -13.51 -0.32 -9.69
CA LYS A 14 -13.48 -1.58 -8.98
C LYS A 14 -13.77 -1.32 -7.52
N VAL A 15 -14.84 -1.93 -7.03
CA VAL A 15 -15.44 -1.59 -5.73
C VAL A 15 -14.65 -2.20 -4.57
N ARG A 16 -13.86 -3.25 -4.83
CA ARG A 16 -13.13 -4.00 -3.81
C ARG A 16 -11.79 -4.53 -4.31
N LEU A 17 -10.74 -4.43 -3.49
CA LEU A 17 -9.48 -5.14 -3.65
C LEU A 17 -9.52 -6.47 -2.90
N THR A 18 -9.36 -7.59 -3.60
CA THR A 18 -9.44 -8.92 -2.99
C THR A 18 -8.07 -9.44 -2.56
N GLN A 19 -8.07 -10.46 -1.70
CA GLN A 19 -6.84 -11.16 -1.33
C GLN A 19 -6.23 -11.92 -2.51
N GLU A 20 -7.04 -12.63 -3.29
CA GLU A 20 -6.60 -13.40 -4.47
C GLU A 20 -5.86 -12.51 -5.47
N GLU A 21 -6.33 -11.28 -5.69
CA GLU A 21 -5.67 -10.33 -6.60
C GLU A 21 -4.29 -9.90 -6.12
N ASN A 22 -4.11 -9.76 -4.81
CA ASN A 22 -2.81 -9.46 -4.23
C ASN A 22 -1.88 -10.68 -4.30
N GLU A 23 -2.41 -11.89 -4.14
CA GLU A 23 -1.65 -13.14 -4.26
C GLU A 23 -1.17 -13.35 -5.71
N THR A 24 -2.05 -13.18 -6.69
CA THR A 24 -1.68 -13.23 -8.12
C THR A 24 -0.63 -12.18 -8.46
N TRP A 25 -0.84 -10.93 -8.03
CA TRP A 25 0.13 -9.87 -8.27
C TRP A 25 1.51 -10.20 -7.67
N LEU A 26 1.57 -10.78 -6.47
CA LEU A 26 2.83 -11.19 -5.84
C LEU A 26 3.50 -12.33 -6.59
N GLN A 27 2.73 -13.29 -7.12
CA GLN A 27 3.26 -14.38 -7.93
C GLN A 27 3.87 -13.85 -9.22
N ASP A 28 3.17 -12.97 -9.92
CA ASP A 28 3.66 -12.32 -11.14
C ASP A 28 4.93 -11.52 -10.87
N TYR A 29 4.91 -10.70 -9.81
CA TYR A 29 6.06 -9.89 -9.37
C TYR A 29 7.30 -10.74 -9.04
N GLN A 30 7.12 -11.97 -8.52
CA GLN A 30 8.22 -12.89 -8.23
C GLN A 30 8.91 -13.44 -9.48
N GLN A 31 8.21 -13.46 -10.63
CA GLN A 31 8.77 -13.99 -11.88
C GLN A 31 9.53 -12.93 -12.69
N VAL A 32 9.40 -11.65 -12.34
CA VAL A 32 10.08 -10.56 -13.05
C VAL A 32 11.54 -10.48 -12.60
N GLU A 33 12.45 -10.59 -13.57
CA GLU A 33 13.90 -10.48 -13.34
C GLU A 33 14.42 -9.05 -13.55
N ASP A 34 13.77 -8.28 -14.43
CA ASP A 34 14.19 -6.91 -14.73
C ASP A 34 13.88 -5.96 -13.57
N SER A 35 14.91 -5.26 -13.09
CA SER A 35 14.78 -4.39 -11.92
C SER A 35 13.92 -3.16 -12.18
N GLU A 36 13.97 -2.59 -13.39
CA GLU A 36 13.18 -1.40 -13.73
C GLU A 36 11.69 -1.77 -13.82
N GLU A 37 11.38 -2.90 -14.45
CA GLU A 37 10.03 -3.46 -14.54
C GLU A 37 9.48 -3.78 -13.14
N LYS A 38 10.27 -4.38 -12.26
CA LYS A 38 9.87 -4.62 -10.85
C LYS A 38 9.52 -3.32 -10.14
N LEU A 39 10.34 -2.27 -10.27
CA LEU A 39 10.05 -0.99 -9.63
C LEU A 39 8.82 -0.31 -10.22
N ASN A 40 8.61 -0.42 -11.53
CA ASN A 40 7.39 0.06 -12.18
C ASN A 40 6.14 -0.69 -11.71
N MET A 41 6.22 -2.01 -11.52
CA MET A 41 5.13 -2.80 -10.93
C MET A 41 4.82 -2.33 -9.50
N VAL A 42 5.85 -2.14 -8.67
CA VAL A 42 5.70 -1.66 -7.28
C VAL A 42 5.04 -0.29 -7.25
N LYS A 43 5.54 0.67 -8.05
CA LYS A 43 4.96 2.01 -8.19
C LYS A 43 3.49 1.94 -8.58
N THR A 44 3.18 1.19 -9.64
CA THR A 44 1.81 1.03 -10.14
C THR A 44 0.89 0.43 -9.07
N LYS A 45 1.39 -0.58 -8.34
CA LYS A 45 0.62 -1.26 -7.29
C LYS A 45 0.38 -0.37 -6.08
N ILE A 46 1.37 0.39 -5.62
CA ILE A 46 1.19 1.35 -4.52
C ILE A 46 0.13 2.41 -4.89
N LEU A 47 0.21 2.97 -6.11
CA LEU A 47 -0.75 3.95 -6.59
C LEU A 47 -2.16 3.37 -6.76
N TYR A 48 -2.26 2.11 -7.20
CA TYR A 48 -3.53 1.38 -7.29
C TYR A 48 -4.14 1.12 -5.91
N ASP A 49 -3.34 0.60 -4.97
CA ASP A 49 -3.78 0.26 -3.61
C ASP A 49 -4.19 1.50 -2.80
N ALA A 50 -3.70 2.69 -3.17
CA ALA A 50 -4.09 3.97 -2.58
C ALA A 50 -5.57 4.33 -2.80
N GLN A 51 -6.24 3.71 -3.78
CA GLN A 51 -7.65 3.94 -4.08
C GLN A 51 -8.60 3.18 -3.13
N PHE A 52 -8.08 2.20 -2.39
CA PHE A 52 -8.85 1.36 -1.50
C PHE A 52 -8.64 1.76 -0.04
N VAL A 53 -9.60 1.49 0.82
CA VAL A 53 -9.50 1.66 2.28
C VAL A 53 -9.13 0.31 2.88
N GLY A 54 -7.96 0.25 3.51
CA GLY A 54 -7.43 -0.99 4.10
C GLY A 54 -8.21 -1.50 5.32
N PRO A 55 -8.04 -2.78 5.70
CA PRO A 55 -8.64 -3.32 6.91
C PRO A 55 -8.12 -2.60 8.17
N ARG A 56 -9.01 -2.42 9.16
CA ARG A 56 -8.70 -1.79 10.44
C ARG A 56 -8.62 -2.82 11.56
N PRO A 57 -7.82 -2.59 12.61
CA PRO A 57 -7.88 -3.41 13.81
C PRO A 57 -9.31 -3.51 14.35
N GLY A 58 -9.66 -4.69 14.88
CA GLY A 58 -10.94 -4.87 15.56
C GLY A 58 -11.05 -3.96 16.78
N ILE A 59 -12.27 -3.50 17.06
CA ILE A 59 -12.56 -2.66 18.22
C ILE A 59 -12.89 -3.58 19.40
N SER A 60 -12.22 -3.38 20.53
CA SER A 60 -12.57 -4.06 21.78
C SER A 60 -13.58 -3.22 22.56
N LEU A 61 -14.69 -3.85 22.99
CA LEU A 61 -15.68 -3.23 23.86
C LEU A 61 -15.49 -3.62 25.34
N THR A 62 -14.48 -4.44 25.63
CA THR A 62 -14.19 -4.91 26.99
C THR A 62 -13.82 -3.74 27.90
N GLY A 63 -14.40 -3.70 29.10
CA GLY A 63 -14.15 -2.64 30.08
C GLY A 63 -14.88 -1.32 29.83
N LEU A 64 -15.66 -1.19 28.75
CA LEU A 64 -16.44 0.02 28.46
C LEU A 64 -17.87 -0.09 29.02
N ASN A 65 -18.34 1.01 29.61
CA ASN A 65 -19.76 1.20 29.95
C ASN A 65 -20.61 1.51 28.70
N GLU A 66 -21.93 1.58 28.85
CA GLU A 66 -22.86 1.74 27.72
C GLU A 66 -22.65 3.06 26.95
N ALA A 67 -22.48 4.19 27.66
CA ALA A 67 -22.23 5.49 27.04
C ALA A 67 -20.92 5.48 26.24
N GLN A 68 -19.86 4.88 26.79
CA GLN A 68 -18.58 4.73 26.11
C GLN A 68 -18.67 3.84 24.87
N ARG A 69 -19.43 2.72 24.95
CA ARG A 69 -19.67 1.84 23.80
C ARG A 69 -20.42 2.56 22.69
N GLN A 70 -21.41 3.37 23.04
CA GLN A 70 -22.19 4.13 22.07
C GLN A 70 -21.34 5.20 21.37
N ALA A 71 -20.58 5.98 22.14
CA ALA A 71 -19.65 6.97 21.60
C ALA A 71 -18.62 6.35 20.65
N LEU A 72 -18.09 5.17 21.01
CA LEU A 72 -17.15 4.43 20.17
C LEU A 72 -17.79 3.95 18.86
N LYS A 73 -19.01 3.38 18.91
CA LYS A 73 -19.75 2.98 17.71
C LYS A 73 -20.01 4.15 16.76
N GLU A 74 -20.39 5.31 17.30
CA GLU A 74 -20.62 6.53 16.51
C GLU A 74 -19.34 7.09 15.91
N GLN A 75 -18.21 6.98 16.60
CA GLN A 75 -16.91 7.34 16.04
C GLN A 75 -16.54 6.42 14.87
N GLU A 76 -16.79 5.12 15.00
CA GLU A 76 -16.45 4.14 13.97
C GLU A 76 -17.35 4.22 12.73
N SER A 77 -18.63 4.59 12.91
CA SER A 77 -19.56 4.77 11.79
C SER A 77 -19.21 5.95 10.87
N LYS A 78 -18.47 6.94 11.38
CA LYS A 78 -17.99 8.10 10.60
C LYS A 78 -16.79 7.78 9.71
N LYS A 79 -16.11 6.66 9.94
CA LYS A 79 -14.91 6.32 9.17
C LYS A 79 -15.28 5.78 7.79
N PRO A 80 -14.42 5.96 6.77
CA PRO A 80 -14.65 5.41 5.45
C PRO A 80 -14.93 3.90 5.48
N ARG A 81 -15.76 3.40 4.56
CA ARG A 81 -16.01 1.95 4.44
C ARG A 81 -14.74 1.24 3.98
N ILE A 82 -14.43 0.10 4.58
CA ILE A 82 -13.32 -0.77 4.15
C ILE A 82 -13.65 -1.33 2.76
N THR A 83 -12.74 -1.14 1.81
CA THR A 83 -12.87 -1.61 0.42
C THR A 83 -11.75 -2.55 0.00
N ALA A 84 -10.90 -2.99 0.93
CA ALA A 84 -9.90 -4.02 0.68
C ALA A 84 -10.02 -5.16 1.70
N ASP A 85 -9.92 -6.40 1.23
CA ASP A 85 -9.74 -7.55 2.14
C ASP A 85 -8.45 -7.41 2.93
N CYS A 86 -7.40 -6.94 2.25
CA CYS A 86 -6.05 -6.68 2.69
C CYS A 86 -5.32 -5.86 1.62
N LYS A 87 -4.14 -5.34 1.95
CA LYS A 87 -3.23 -4.70 1.00
C LYS A 87 -1.85 -5.37 1.11
N ILE A 88 -1.07 -5.32 0.04
CA ILE A 88 0.35 -5.64 0.11
C ILE A 88 1.03 -4.52 0.90
N LEU A 89 1.88 -4.89 1.86
CA LEU A 89 2.62 -3.90 2.64
C LEU A 89 3.94 -3.57 1.94
N PHE A 90 4.08 -2.34 1.46
CA PHE A 90 5.34 -1.84 0.90
C PHE A 90 6.13 -1.10 1.98
N VAL A 91 7.36 -1.56 2.22
CA VAL A 91 8.22 -1.00 3.26
C VAL A 91 9.56 -0.65 2.64
N LEU A 92 9.92 0.63 2.65
CA LEU A 92 11.24 1.09 2.25
C LEU A 92 12.16 1.11 3.47
N GLN A 93 13.20 0.28 3.43
CA GLN A 93 14.23 0.17 4.43
C GLN A 93 15.43 1.02 4.04
N THR A 94 15.69 2.04 4.86
CA THR A 94 16.94 2.82 4.88
C THR A 94 17.57 2.70 6.28
N THR A 95 18.16 3.77 6.82
CA THR A 95 18.43 3.89 8.26
C THR A 95 17.15 3.73 9.10
N GLN A 96 16.01 4.14 8.55
CA GLN A 96 14.69 3.95 9.15
C GLN A 96 13.75 3.25 8.15
N SER A 97 12.73 2.58 8.68
CA SER A 97 11.70 1.94 7.87
C SER A 97 10.59 2.93 7.55
N HIS A 98 10.20 3.03 6.28
CA HIS A 98 9.13 3.89 5.79
C HIS A 98 8.02 3.03 5.17
N PHE A 99 6.80 3.14 5.68
CA PHE A 99 5.64 2.48 5.08
C PHE A 99 5.13 3.31 3.90
N LEU A 100 5.16 2.75 2.69
CA LEU A 100 4.71 3.40 1.48
C LEU A 100 3.19 3.20 1.27
N ASP A 101 2.41 3.47 2.32
CA ASP A 101 0.93 3.45 2.29
C ASP A 101 0.41 4.87 2.08
N LEU A 102 0.09 5.22 0.84
CA LEU A 102 -0.32 6.59 0.48
C LEU A 102 -1.66 7.01 1.09
N GLU A 103 -2.49 6.07 1.56
CA GLU A 103 -3.70 6.38 2.34
C GLU A 103 -3.33 7.01 3.68
N LYS A 104 -2.23 6.56 4.30
CA LYS A 104 -1.77 7.01 5.63
C LYS A 104 -0.61 7.99 5.59
N SER A 105 0.18 7.96 4.53
CA SER A 105 1.40 8.75 4.35
C SER A 105 1.47 9.34 2.94
N PRO A 106 0.52 10.23 2.59
CA PRO A 106 0.44 10.81 1.24
C PRO A 106 1.69 11.61 0.86
N GLN A 107 2.48 12.06 1.84
CA GLN A 107 3.75 12.76 1.60
C GLN A 107 4.78 11.92 0.83
N TYR A 108 4.65 10.59 0.82
CA TYR A 108 5.54 9.72 0.04
C TYR A 108 5.13 9.58 -1.43
N LYS A 109 4.01 10.17 -1.86
CA LYS A 109 3.56 10.07 -3.25
C LYS A 109 4.63 10.52 -4.27
N PRO A 110 5.30 11.69 -4.11
CA PRO A 110 6.34 12.09 -5.06
C PRO A 110 7.52 11.11 -5.11
N PHE A 111 7.89 10.51 -3.97
CA PHE A 111 8.93 9.48 -3.94
C PHE A 111 8.51 8.23 -4.73
N VAL A 112 7.26 7.76 -4.54
CA VAL A 112 6.71 6.60 -5.27
C VAL A 112 6.61 6.88 -6.76
N GLU A 113 6.29 8.11 -7.16
CA GLU A 113 6.23 8.52 -8.57
C GLU A 113 7.59 8.53 -9.27
N HIS A 114 8.70 8.53 -8.52
CA HIS A 114 10.07 8.46 -9.03
C HIS A 114 10.80 7.18 -8.61
N LEU A 115 10.09 6.14 -8.16
CA LEU A 115 10.70 4.93 -7.62
C LEU A 115 11.68 4.28 -8.62
N GLU A 116 11.33 4.30 -9.90
CA GLU A 116 12.10 3.72 -11.01
C GLU A 116 13.45 4.40 -11.25
N THR A 117 13.65 5.63 -10.75
CA THR A 117 14.90 6.37 -10.98
C THR A 117 16.00 6.02 -9.99
N PHE A 118 15.71 5.17 -9.00
CA PHE A 118 16.62 4.87 -7.90
C PHE A 118 17.13 3.43 -7.93
N SER A 119 18.33 3.22 -7.40
CA SER A 119 18.85 1.88 -7.14
C SER A 119 18.17 1.28 -5.90
N ILE A 120 17.24 0.35 -6.13
CA ILE A 120 16.46 -0.33 -5.10
C ILE A 120 16.54 -1.84 -5.30
N SER A 121 16.85 -2.55 -4.22
CA SER A 121 16.70 -4.02 -4.14
C SER A 121 15.42 -4.37 -3.40
N ASP A 122 14.86 -5.54 -3.65
CA ASP A 122 13.65 -6.00 -2.97
C ASP A 122 13.78 -7.38 -2.31
N THR A 123 12.89 -7.64 -1.35
CA THR A 123 12.70 -8.95 -0.74
C THR A 123 11.23 -9.11 -0.37
N ILE A 124 10.66 -10.26 -0.72
CA ILE A 124 9.26 -10.55 -0.45
C ILE A 124 9.16 -11.41 0.80
N LEU A 125 8.30 -11.01 1.73
CA LEU A 125 7.93 -11.81 2.89
C LEU A 125 6.46 -12.20 2.79
N THR A 126 6.14 -13.47 3.00
CA THR A 126 4.76 -13.98 3.00
C THR A 126 4.51 -14.87 4.22
N GLY A 127 3.23 -15.11 4.51
CA GLY A 127 2.82 -16.05 5.56
C GLY A 127 3.34 -15.68 6.94
N ALA A 128 3.90 -16.68 7.64
CA ALA A 128 4.27 -16.55 9.05
C ALA A 128 5.43 -15.57 9.29
N SER A 129 6.44 -15.53 8.40
CA SER A 129 7.59 -14.62 8.55
C SER A 129 7.16 -13.16 8.45
N ALA A 130 6.30 -12.84 7.48
CA ALA A 130 5.74 -11.51 7.30
C ALA A 130 4.87 -11.11 8.50
N SER A 131 4.01 -12.02 8.95
CA SER A 131 3.10 -11.79 10.08
C SER A 131 3.83 -11.63 11.41
N ALA A 132 4.97 -12.31 11.59
CA ALA A 132 5.78 -12.18 12.81
C ALA A 132 6.37 -10.77 12.99
N ILE A 133 6.70 -10.09 11.88
CA ILE A 133 7.33 -8.76 11.91
C ILE A 133 6.28 -7.65 11.86
N TYR A 134 5.26 -7.80 10.99
CA TYR A 134 4.33 -6.72 10.66
C TYR A 134 2.88 -6.99 11.10
N GLY A 135 2.63 -8.13 11.76
CA GLY A 135 1.33 -8.52 12.26
C GLY A 135 0.29 -8.71 11.16
N THR A 136 -0.97 -8.46 11.49
CA THR A 136 -2.12 -8.68 10.59
C THR A 136 -2.11 -7.82 9.33
N ARG A 137 -1.32 -6.74 9.30
CA ARG A 137 -1.17 -5.87 8.11
C ARG A 137 -0.42 -6.55 6.98
N ALA A 138 0.39 -7.57 7.28
CA ALA A 138 1.16 -8.34 6.31
C ALA A 138 0.43 -9.59 5.80
N ARG A 139 -0.88 -9.72 6.05
CA ARG A 139 -1.66 -10.91 5.64
C ARG A 139 -1.52 -11.21 4.15
N CYS A 140 -1.45 -10.18 3.32
CA CYS A 140 -1.32 -10.32 1.86
C CYS A 140 0.10 -10.06 1.38
N GLY A 141 1.08 -10.32 2.24
CA GLY A 141 2.50 -10.20 1.92
C GLY A 141 3.08 -8.81 2.16
N VAL A 142 4.40 -8.77 2.13
CA VAL A 142 5.22 -7.58 2.31
C VAL A 142 6.26 -7.57 1.20
N VAL A 143 6.41 -6.41 0.55
CA VAL A 143 7.54 -6.13 -0.32
C VAL A 143 8.45 -5.17 0.42
N LEU A 144 9.58 -5.69 0.89
CA LEU A 144 10.65 -4.90 1.49
C LEU A 144 11.52 -4.36 0.37
N LEU A 145 11.59 -3.05 0.25
CA LEU A 145 12.48 -2.34 -0.66
C LEU A 145 13.68 -1.85 0.17
N LYS A 146 14.90 -2.03 -0.31
CA LYS A 146 16.10 -1.50 0.35
C LYS A 146 16.89 -0.66 -0.65
N THR A 147 17.29 0.53 -0.21
CA THR A 147 18.12 1.43 -1.00
C THR A 147 19.24 2.05 -0.16
N GLU A 148 20.38 2.24 -0.81
CA GLU A 148 21.52 3.02 -0.32
C GLU A 148 21.83 4.17 -1.30
N ASP A 149 20.93 4.41 -2.26
CA ASP A 149 21.05 5.44 -3.28
C ASP A 149 21.02 6.85 -2.64
N PRO A 150 22.09 7.66 -2.80
CA PRO A 150 22.18 8.98 -2.19
C PRO A 150 21.03 9.91 -2.59
N ASP A 151 20.56 9.82 -3.83
CA ASP A 151 19.50 10.68 -4.35
C ASP A 151 18.16 10.28 -3.74
N ALA A 152 17.88 8.98 -3.65
CA ALA A 152 16.71 8.47 -2.93
C ALA A 152 16.71 8.94 -1.46
N LEU A 153 17.85 8.83 -0.78
CA LEU A 153 18.00 9.23 0.62
C LEU A 153 17.82 10.74 0.82
N ASN A 154 18.35 11.56 -0.08
CA ASN A 154 18.15 13.01 -0.05
C ASN A 154 16.70 13.41 -0.33
N TYR A 155 16.05 12.69 -1.25
CA TYR A 155 14.63 12.87 -1.56
C TYR A 155 13.76 12.60 -0.30
N LEU A 156 14.02 11.48 0.39
CA LEU A 156 13.31 11.14 1.63
C LEU A 156 13.53 12.15 2.76
N LYS A 157 14.76 12.65 2.93
CA LYS A 157 15.04 13.72 3.91
C LYS A 157 14.21 14.97 3.62
N THR A 158 14.12 15.36 2.35
CA THR A 158 13.33 16.51 1.91
C THR A 158 11.86 16.34 2.26
N ILE A 159 11.27 15.18 1.95
CA ILE A 159 9.88 14.86 2.30
C ILE A 159 9.66 14.91 3.83
N ASN A 160 10.54 14.29 4.61
CA ASN A 160 10.35 14.17 6.05
C ASN A 160 10.55 15.50 6.79
N ASN A 161 11.36 16.42 6.26
CA ASN A 161 11.59 17.75 6.83
C ASN A 161 10.49 18.78 6.49
N GLN A 162 9.54 18.42 5.60
CA GLN A 162 8.39 19.25 5.25
C GLN A 162 7.15 18.99 6.13
N LYS A 163 7.27 18.12 7.14
CA LYS A 163 6.23 17.88 8.16
C LYS A 163 6.28 18.90 9.28
#